data_AF-A0A397IV08-F1
#
_entry.id   AF-A0A397IV08-F1
#
_cell.length_a   1.000
_cell.length_b   1.000
_cell.length_c   1.000
_cell.angle_alpha   90.00
_cell.angle_beta   90.00
_cell.angle_gamma   90.00
#
_symmetry.space_group_name_H-M   'P 1'
#
loop_
_entity.id
_entity.type
_entity.pdbx_description
1 polymer ?
#
loop_
_entity_poly.entity_id
_entity_poly.type
_entity_poly.pdbx_seq_one_letter_code
_entity_poly.pdbx_strand_id
1 'polypeptide(L)'
;MVIPIHYILLILKIIIRNAIWLIEISKLEYWTEMVKITIGLMEKLRNEVNTYFKIKSRSTDLRMAYEEVLFPVIITGKKKYFVISHVRVQNFKPKKLFIKGIDTVKQGQS
;
A
#
# COMPACT_ATOMS: atom_id res chain seq x y z
N MET A 1 3.78 0.32 -29.00
CA MET A 1 3.22 -0.94 -28.47
C MET A 1 3.13 -0.82 -26.96
N VAL A 2 1.99 -0.33 -26.44
CA VAL A 2 1.80 -0.08 -25.01
C VAL A 2 1.24 -1.37 -24.40
N ILE A 3 2.05 -2.09 -23.63
CA ILE A 3 1.58 -3.26 -22.89
C ILE A 3 0.53 -2.76 -21.88
N PRO A 4 -0.70 -3.28 -21.89
CA PRO A 4 -1.73 -2.86 -20.94
C PRO A 4 -1.23 -3.05 -19.51
N ILE A 5 -1.43 -2.06 -18.63
CA ILE A 5 -1.01 -2.10 -17.21
C ILE A 5 -1.45 -3.39 -16.51
N HIS A 6 -2.58 -3.97 -16.94
CA HIS A 6 -3.11 -5.22 -16.42
C HIS A 6 -2.22 -6.44 -16.71
N TYR A 7 -1.50 -6.47 -17.84
CA TYR A 7 -0.55 -7.53 -18.18
C TYR A 7 0.73 -7.43 -17.34
N ILE A 8 1.20 -6.21 -17.06
CA ILE A 8 2.35 -6.00 -16.16
C ILE A 8 2.00 -6.49 -14.75
N LEU A 9 0.81 -6.16 -14.25
CA LEU A 9 0.32 -6.66 -12.95
C LEU A 9 0.18 -8.18 -12.91
N LEU A 10 -0.25 -8.81 -14.01
CA LEU A 10 -0.39 -10.26 -14.11
C LEU A 10 0.98 -10.94 -14.10
N ILE A 11 1.94 -10.43 -14.86
CA ILE A 11 3.32 -10.93 -14.89
C ILE A 11 3.99 -10.76 -13.52
N LEU A 12 3.81 -9.61 -12.86
CA LEU A 12 4.33 -9.38 -11.51
C LEU A 12 3.71 -10.37 -10.52
N LYS A 13 2.39 -10.60 -10.59
CA LYS A 13 1.69 -11.60 -9.75
C LYS A 13 2.20 -13.02 -9.98
N ILE A 14 2.50 -13.40 -11.21
CA ILE A 14 3.02 -14.74 -11.56
C ILE A 14 4.45 -14.91 -11.03
N ILE A 15 5.32 -13.93 -11.25
CA ILE A 15 6.71 -13.96 -10.76
C ILE A 15 6.74 -14.02 -9.23
N ILE A 16 5.92 -13.20 -8.57
CA ILE A 16 5.77 -13.20 -7.12
C ILE A 16 5.21 -14.54 -6.61
N ARG A 17 4.17 -15.09 -7.26
CA ARG A 17 3.59 -16.38 -6.88
C ARG A 17 4.59 -17.52 -7.02
N ASN A 18 5.42 -17.52 -8.07
CA ASN A 18 6.44 -18.54 -8.28
C ASN A 18 7.61 -18.41 -7.29
N ALA A 19 8.01 -17.19 -6.92
CA ALA A 19 9.03 -16.97 -5.89
C ALA A 19 8.57 -17.45 -4.50
N ILE A 20 7.29 -17.30 -4.17
CA ILE A 20 6.68 -17.82 -2.93
C ILE A 20 6.62 -19.36 -2.91
N TRP A 21 6.53 -20.01 -4.07
CA TRP A 21 6.52 -21.48 -4.14
C TRP A 21 7.93 -22.10 -4.06
N LEU A 22 8.98 -21.34 -4.39
CA LEU A 22 10.37 -21.80 -4.36
C LEU A 22 11.06 -21.62 -3.00
N ILE A 23 10.47 -20.82 -2.10
CA ILE A 23 10.96 -20.57 -0.74
C ILE A 23 9.78 -20.87 0.19
N GLU A 24 9.91 -21.80 1.14
CA GLU A 24 8.87 -22.14 2.13
C GLU A 24 8.65 -21.01 3.18
N ILE A 25 8.33 -19.81 2.73
CA ILE A 25 8.02 -18.66 3.58
C ILE A 25 6.55 -18.65 3.96
N SER A 26 6.27 -18.34 5.22
CA SER A 26 4.89 -18.17 5.66
C SER A 26 4.24 -16.97 4.99
N LYS A 27 2.92 -17.02 4.78
CA LYS A 27 2.15 -15.90 4.20
C LYS A 27 2.34 -14.59 4.98
N LEU A 28 2.42 -14.68 6.31
CA LEU A 28 2.60 -13.52 7.18
C LEU A 28 4.00 -12.92 7.04
N GLU A 29 5.02 -13.74 6.93
CA GLU A 29 6.41 -13.32 6.73
C GLU A 29 6.58 -12.63 5.38
N TYR A 30 6.03 -13.23 4.32
CA TYR A 30 5.96 -12.60 3.00
C TYR A 30 5.27 -11.23 3.06
N TRP A 31 4.09 -11.15 3.70
CA TRP A 31 3.37 -9.87 3.87
C TRP A 31 4.18 -8.84 4.66
N THR A 32 4.89 -9.28 5.70
CA THR A 32 5.73 -8.41 6.53
C THR A 32 6.86 -7.82 5.73
N GLU A 33 7.59 -8.64 4.98
CA GLU A 33 8.69 -8.17 4.13
C GLU A 33 8.19 -7.27 2.99
N MET A 34 7.04 -7.58 2.38
CA MET A 34 6.44 -6.72 1.36
C MET A 34 6.11 -5.32 1.90
N VAL A 35 5.50 -5.21 3.09
CA VAL A 35 5.21 -3.92 3.70
C VAL A 35 6.50 -3.19 4.06
N LYS A 36 7.49 -3.90 4.61
CA LYS A 36 8.82 -3.34 4.96
C LYS A 36 9.53 -2.72 3.76
N ILE A 37 9.59 -3.45 2.65
CA ILE A 37 10.19 -2.97 1.40
C ILE A 37 9.42 -1.75 0.89
N THR A 38 8.08 -1.79 0.94
CA THR A 38 7.24 -0.69 0.48
C THR A 38 7.47 0.58 1.30
N ILE A 39 7.55 0.49 2.64
CA ILE A 39 7.86 1.64 3.51
C ILE A 39 9.19 2.27 3.10
N GLY A 40 10.25 1.47 2.94
CA GLY A 40 11.57 1.98 2.55
C GLY A 40 11.58 2.63 1.15
N LEU A 41 10.88 2.03 0.19
CA LEU A 41 10.73 2.60 -1.15
C LEU A 41 9.95 3.92 -1.14
N MET A 42 8.89 4.02 -0.35
CA MET A 42 8.09 5.25 -0.24
C MET A 42 8.86 6.39 0.42
N GLU A 43 9.71 6.10 1.40
CA GLU A 43 10.61 7.10 1.99
C GLU A 43 11.61 7.64 0.97
N LYS A 44 12.19 6.77 0.15
CA LYS A 44 13.08 7.16 -0.95
C LYS A 44 12.35 8.02 -1.98
N LEU A 45 11.17 7.59 -2.42
CA LEU A 45 10.34 8.32 -3.37
C LEU A 45 9.96 9.70 -2.85
N ARG A 46 9.58 9.81 -1.56
CA ARG A 46 9.29 11.10 -0.92
C ARG A 46 10.48 12.06 -1.04
N ASN A 47 11.70 11.58 -0.80
CA ASN A 47 12.90 12.42 -0.87
C ASN A 47 13.19 12.86 -2.31
N GLU A 48 13.02 11.97 -3.29
CA GLU A 48 13.17 12.29 -4.72
C GLU A 48 12.13 13.32 -5.18
N VAL A 49 10.86 13.12 -4.83
CA VAL A 49 9.76 14.06 -5.15
C VAL A 49 10.00 15.42 -4.50
N ASN A 50 10.43 15.46 -3.24
CA ASN A 50 10.74 16.72 -2.55
C ASN A 50 11.93 17.44 -3.17
N THR A 51 12.94 16.71 -3.64
CA THR A 51 14.07 17.27 -4.37
C THR A 51 13.61 17.88 -5.69
N TYR A 52 12.75 17.17 -6.42
CA TYR A 52 12.14 17.68 -7.64
C TYR A 52 11.29 18.94 -7.39
N PHE A 53 10.45 18.96 -6.36
CA PHE A 53 9.65 20.13 -5.99
C PHE A 53 10.51 21.34 -5.63
N LYS A 54 11.61 21.13 -4.91
CA LYS A 54 12.56 22.20 -4.60
C LYS A 54 13.15 22.81 -5.86
N ILE A 55 13.58 21.97 -6.81
CA ILE A 55 14.16 22.44 -8.09
C ILE A 55 13.10 23.16 -8.93
N LYS A 56 11.89 22.61 -9.01
CA LYS A 56 10.82 23.13 -9.88
C LYS A 56 10.19 24.42 -9.35
N SER A 57 9.91 24.48 -8.05
CA SER A 57 9.26 25.65 -7.42
C SER A 57 10.27 26.72 -6.98
N ARG A 58 11.57 26.38 -6.92
CA ARG A 58 12.62 27.21 -6.30
C ARG A 58 12.35 27.56 -4.84
N SER A 59 11.42 26.86 -4.21
CA SER A 59 11.00 27.05 -2.82
C SER A 59 11.06 25.71 -2.09
N THR A 60 10.98 25.73 -0.76
CA THR A 60 10.82 24.49 0.02
C THR A 60 9.45 24.38 0.68
N ASP A 61 8.50 25.21 0.25
CA ASP A 61 7.17 25.33 0.85
C ASP A 61 6.29 24.14 0.47
N LEU A 62 6.47 23.62 -0.75
CA LEU A 62 5.80 22.40 -1.21
C LEU A 62 6.62 21.16 -0.88
N ARG A 63 6.10 20.29 -0.01
CA ARG A 63 6.71 19.00 0.33
C ARG A 63 5.65 17.89 0.41
N MET A 64 5.98 16.75 -0.15
CA MET A 64 5.30 15.49 0.08
C MET A 64 5.73 14.93 1.45
N ALA A 65 4.74 14.59 2.27
CA ALA A 65 4.92 13.80 3.49
C ALA A 65 4.50 12.35 3.20
N TYR A 66 5.22 11.40 3.80
CA TYR A 66 4.80 10.00 3.83
C TYR A 66 3.99 9.79 5.10
N GLU A 67 2.79 9.24 4.98
CA GLU A 67 1.88 8.98 6.11
C GLU A 67 1.86 7.49 6.47
N GLU A 68 1.39 6.64 5.56
CA GLU A 68 1.21 5.21 5.84
C GLU A 68 1.11 4.35 4.57
N VAL A 69 1.46 3.07 4.71
CA VAL A 69 1.18 2.00 3.74
C VAL A 69 -0.11 1.30 4.14
N LEU A 70 -1.01 1.17 3.18
CA LEU A 70 -2.32 0.56 3.35
C LEU A 70 -2.30 -0.89 2.85
N PHE A 71 -2.21 -1.86 3.75
CA PHE A 71 -2.17 -3.27 3.37
C PHE A 71 -2.62 -4.21 4.51
N PRO A 72 -3.41 -5.25 4.23
CA PRO A 72 -4.26 -5.41 3.06
C PRO A 72 -5.34 -4.32 3.01
N VAL A 73 -5.79 -3.99 1.81
CA VAL A 73 -6.88 -3.04 1.55
C VAL A 73 -7.97 -3.72 0.72
N ILE A 74 -9.22 -3.51 1.11
CA ILE A 74 -10.38 -3.93 0.33
C ILE A 74 -11.16 -2.69 -0.07
N ILE A 75 -11.30 -2.48 -1.37
CA ILE A 75 -11.97 -1.33 -1.98
C ILE A 75 -13.25 -1.84 -2.62
N THR A 76 -14.40 -1.42 -2.09
CA THR A 76 -15.73 -1.78 -2.62
C THR A 76 -16.25 -0.72 -3.59
N GLY A 77 -15.70 0.50 -3.53
CA GLY A 77 -16.06 1.59 -4.43
C GLY A 77 -15.32 2.87 -4.10
N LYS A 78 -15.62 3.95 -4.85
CA LYS A 78 -15.04 5.26 -4.59
C LYS A 78 -15.38 5.71 -3.17
N LYS A 79 -14.36 6.00 -2.36
CA LYS A 79 -14.47 6.35 -0.94
C LYS A 79 -15.09 5.25 -0.05
N LYS A 80 -15.20 4.01 -0.54
CA LYS A 80 -15.72 2.85 0.20
C LYS A 80 -14.64 1.77 0.34
N TYR A 81 -13.99 1.70 1.49
CA TYR A 81 -12.91 0.73 1.72
C TYR A 81 -12.70 0.43 3.19
N PHE A 82 -12.15 -0.76 3.47
CA PHE A 82 -11.60 -1.12 4.77
C PHE A 82 -10.15 -1.55 4.64
N VAL A 83 -9.34 -1.16 5.62
CA VAL A 83 -7.89 -1.19 5.49
C VAL A 83 -7.18 -1.27 6.84
N ILE A 84 -6.01 -1.88 6.79
CA ILE A 84 -5.01 -1.88 7.85
C ILE A 84 -3.90 -0.89 7.47
N SER A 85 -3.63 0.06 8.35
CA SER A 85 -2.59 1.07 8.15
C SER A 85 -1.27 0.65 8.80
N HIS A 86 -0.18 0.86 8.08
CA HIS A 86 1.20 0.61 8.51
C HIS A 86 2.01 1.89 8.38
N VAL A 87 2.30 2.55 9.50
CA VAL A 87 2.98 3.85 9.50
C VAL A 87 4.49 3.64 9.31
N ARG A 88 5.20 3.27 10.39
CA ARG A 88 6.63 2.96 10.38
C ARG A 88 6.93 1.48 10.58
N VAL A 89 5.98 0.74 11.15
CA VAL A 89 6.12 -0.67 11.52
C VAL A 89 4.90 -1.43 11.01
N GLN A 90 5.11 -2.68 10.61
CA GLN A 90 4.06 -3.58 10.16
C GLN A 90 3.14 -3.89 11.34
N ASN A 91 1.84 -3.69 11.15
CA ASN A 91 0.82 -3.91 12.17
C ASN A 91 -0.34 -4.73 11.61
N PHE A 92 -0.17 -6.04 11.52
CA PHE A 92 -1.21 -6.94 11.02
C PHE A 92 -2.30 -7.28 12.05
N LYS A 93 -2.20 -6.77 13.28
CA LYS A 93 -3.18 -6.97 14.35
C LYS A 93 -3.64 -5.63 14.93
N PRO A 94 -4.25 -4.74 14.12
CA PRO A 94 -4.68 -3.44 14.61
C PRO A 94 -5.83 -3.61 15.62
N LYS A 95 -5.85 -2.77 16.67
CA LYS A 95 -6.96 -2.73 17.63
C LYS A 95 -8.30 -2.36 16.96
N LYS A 96 -8.24 -1.56 15.88
CA LYS A 96 -9.40 -1.11 15.11
C LYS A 96 -9.03 -1.04 13.63
N LEU A 97 -9.88 -1.58 12.77
CA LEU A 97 -9.76 -1.43 11.32
C LEU A 97 -10.18 -0.02 10.89
N PHE A 98 -9.50 0.53 9.90
CA PHE A 98 -9.94 1.77 9.27
C PHE A 98 -11.01 1.44 8.24
N ILE A 99 -12.21 2.00 8.42
CA ILE A 99 -13.37 1.77 7.54
C ILE A 99 -13.87 3.14 7.09
N LYS A 100 -14.03 3.30 5.77
CA LYS A 100 -14.55 4.53 5.18
C LYS A 100 -15.70 4.20 4.25
N GLY A 101 -16.84 4.85 4.46
CA GLY A 101 -17.98 4.81 3.54
C GLY A 101 -18.65 3.45 3.34
N ILE A 102 -18.32 2.45 4.16
CA ILE A 102 -18.97 1.14 4.17
C ILE A 102 -19.91 1.11 5.38
N ASP A 103 -21.17 0.82 5.11
CA ASP A 103 -22.15 0.54 6.15
C ASP A 103 -21.87 -0.87 6.67
N THR A 104 -21.18 -0.97 7.80
CA THR A 104 -20.85 -2.26 8.45
C THR A 104 -22.08 -2.96 9.01
N VAL A 105 -23.10 -2.20 9.40
CA VAL A 105 -24.38 -2.70 9.88
C VAL A 105 -25.47 -1.86 9.23
N LYS A 106 -26.37 -2.49 8.47
CA LYS A 106 -27.60 -1.83 8.01
C LYS A 106 -28.61 -1.84 9.14
N GLN A 107 -29.27 -0.71 9.39
CA GLN A 107 -30.33 -0.61 10.39
C GLN A 107 -31.42 -1.66 10.09
N GLY A 108 -31.67 -2.59 11.02
CA GLY A 108 -32.64 -3.68 10.87
C GLY A 108 -32.09 -5.05 10.45
N GLN A 109 -30.76 -5.22 10.35
CA GLN A 109 -30.13 -6.52 10.13
C GLN A 109 -29.15 -6.80 11.28
N SER A 110 -29.34 -7.94 11.96
CA SER A 110 -28.46 -8.47 13.01
C SER A 110 -27.26 -9.21 12.43
#